data_AF-A0A7J5YQF5-F1
#
_entry.id   AF-A0A7J5YQF5-F1
#
_cell.length_a   1.000
_cell.length_b   1.000
_cell.length_c   1.000
_cell.angle_alpha   90.00
_cell.angle_beta   90.00
_cell.angle_gamma   90.00
#
_symmetry.space_group_name_H-M   'P 1'
#
loop_
_entity.id
_entity.type
_entity.pdbx_description
1 polymer ?
#
loop_
_entity_poly.entity_id
_entity_poly.type
_entity_poly.pdbx_seq_one_letter_code
_entity_poly.pdbx_strand_id
1 'polypeptide(L)'
;MLLQSKCGLGWRVLALSGATLLCLCSQDRIVFRSRQADDIRAFKYTCCSSIKTSDHRPVISVFQVKLRPGRDNIPLGAGQFDRGLYLEGIRRRITRELKRREAMKGESTSTICTIS
;
A
#
# COMPACT_ATOMS: atom_id res chain seq x y z
N MET A 1 0.68 19.29 10.73
CA MET A 1 0.34 20.25 9.65
C MET A 1 1.48 20.23 8.65
N LEU A 2 1.22 19.91 7.38
CA LEU A 2 2.20 20.09 6.30
C LEU A 2 2.13 21.55 5.87
N LEU A 3 2.99 22.39 6.45
CA LEU A 3 3.10 23.77 6.03
C LEU A 3 3.94 23.80 4.76
N GLN A 4 3.30 23.98 3.61
CA GLN A 4 4.02 24.32 2.38
C GLN A 4 4.26 25.83 2.40
N SER A 5 5.43 26.27 2.85
CA SER A 5 5.87 27.65 2.69
C SER A 5 6.67 27.81 1.39
N LYS A 6 6.31 28.80 0.57
CA LYS A 6 7.18 29.29 -0.50
C LYS A 6 8.36 30.02 0.14
N CYS A 7 9.56 29.47 0.07
CA CYS A 7 10.80 30.23 0.21
C CYS A 7 11.45 30.35 -1.17
N GLY A 8 12.04 31.51 -1.47
CA GLY A 8 12.44 31.99 -2.81
C GLY A 8 13.47 31.15 -3.58
N LEU A 9 13.77 29.92 -3.19
CA LEU A 9 14.70 28.99 -3.85
C LEU A 9 14.15 27.56 -4.03
N GLY A 10 12.83 27.34 -3.84
CA GLY A 10 12.17 26.05 -4.14
C GLY A 10 11.31 25.49 -3.00
N TRP A 11 10.47 24.50 -3.33
CA TRP A 11 9.53 23.86 -2.40
C TRP A 11 10.28 22.94 -1.43
N ARG A 12 10.43 23.34 -0.17
CA ARG A 12 10.85 22.43 0.91
C ARG A 12 9.61 21.83 1.58
N VAL A 13 9.52 20.50 1.61
CA VAL A 13 8.54 19.79 2.43
C VAL A 13 9.06 19.80 3.87
N LEU A 14 8.55 20.73 4.68
CA LEU A 14 8.82 20.76 6.13
C LEU A 14 7.69 19.99 6.84
N ALA A 15 8.03 18.81 7.37
CA ALA A 15 7.15 18.06 8.27
C ALA A 15 7.32 18.58 9.70
N LEU A 16 6.34 19.36 10.19
CA LEU A 16 6.26 19.77 11.60
C LEU A 16 5.61 18.66 12.44
N SER A 17 6.44 17.75 12.95
CA SER A 17 6.34 17.16 14.31
C SER A 17 7.56 16.27 14.53
N GLY A 18 8.26 16.45 15.66
CA GLY A 18 9.57 15.89 16.01
C GLY A 18 9.74 14.36 16.00
N ALA A 19 9.60 13.74 14.83
CA ALA A 19 10.17 12.45 14.51
C ALA A 19 10.71 12.54 13.08
N THR A 20 12.03 12.59 12.99
CA THR A 20 12.85 12.64 11.79
C THR A 20 12.31 11.73 10.67
N LEU A 21 11.58 12.31 9.71
CA LEU A 21 11.13 11.60 8.50
C LEU A 21 12.22 11.69 7.42
N LEU A 22 13.44 11.26 7.74
CA LEU A 22 14.48 11.01 6.74
C LEU A 22 14.27 9.60 6.17
N CYS A 23 13.31 9.44 5.26
CA CYS A 23 13.47 8.36 4.29
C CYS A 23 14.59 8.81 3.34
N LEU A 24 15.75 8.15 3.44
CA LEU A 24 16.98 8.41 2.67
C LEU A 24 16.83 8.22 1.15
N CYS A 25 15.65 7.82 0.66
CA CYS A 25 15.40 7.57 -0.76
C CYS A 25 14.86 8.85 -1.42
N SER A 26 15.77 9.70 -1.90
CA SER A 26 15.44 11.02 -2.46
C SER A 26 14.96 10.98 -3.91
N GLN A 27 15.18 9.89 -4.66
CA GLN A 27 14.75 9.79 -6.06
C GLN A 27 13.24 9.56 -6.19
N ASP A 28 12.69 8.60 -5.46
CA ASP A 28 11.28 8.20 -5.56
C ASP A 28 10.39 9.03 -4.62
N ARG A 29 9.44 9.77 -5.17
CA ARG A 29 8.62 10.74 -4.42
C ARG A 29 7.15 10.68 -4.81
N ILE A 30 6.29 10.76 -3.80
CA ILE A 30 4.83 10.87 -3.97
C ILE A 30 4.41 12.29 -3.60
N VAL A 31 3.90 13.03 -4.59
CA VAL A 31 3.43 14.41 -4.43
C VAL A 31 1.94 14.45 -4.78
N PHE A 32 1.16 15.23 -4.05
CA PHE A 32 -0.27 15.42 -4.32
C PHE A 32 -0.61 16.90 -4.43
N ARG A 33 -1.68 17.20 -5.17
CA ARG A 33 -2.28 18.54 -5.28
C ARG A 33 -3.77 18.40 -5.07
N SER A 34 -4.34 19.32 -4.28
CA SER A 34 -5.80 19.45 -4.12
C SER A 34 -6.26 20.81 -4.65
N ARG A 35 -7.50 20.86 -5.16
CA ARG A 35 -8.15 22.12 -5.54
C ARG A 35 -8.65 22.90 -4.31
N GLN A 36 -9.12 22.19 -3.29
CA GLN A 36 -9.59 22.78 -2.04
C GLN A 36 -8.60 22.48 -0.92
N ALA A 37 -8.39 23.47 -0.04
CA ALA A 37 -7.59 23.27 1.16
C ALA A 37 -8.21 22.15 2.02
N ASP A 38 -7.36 21.37 2.67
CA ASP A 38 -7.74 20.31 3.63
C ASP A 38 -8.60 19.16 3.10
N ASP A 39 -8.72 19.00 1.77
CA ASP A 39 -9.39 17.83 1.17
C ASP A 39 -8.53 16.56 1.23
N ILE A 40 -7.20 16.72 1.27
CA ILE A 40 -6.25 15.60 1.29
C ILE A 40 -5.38 15.72 2.54
N ARG A 41 -5.40 14.69 3.37
CA ARG A 41 -4.53 14.54 4.54
C ARG A 41 -3.61 13.34 4.34
N ALA A 42 -2.29 13.57 4.34
CA ALA A 42 -1.32 12.48 4.37
C ALA A 42 -1.29 11.86 5.78
N PHE A 43 -1.58 10.57 5.87
CA PHE A 43 -1.56 9.80 7.12
C PHE A 43 -0.21 9.10 7.33
N LYS A 44 0.39 8.58 6.26
CA LYS A 44 1.67 7.88 6.30
C LYS A 44 2.46 8.21 5.05
N TYR A 45 3.76 8.46 5.18
CA TYR A 45 4.70 8.57 4.08
C TYR A 45 5.98 7.83 4.49
N THR A 46 6.32 6.74 3.81
CA THR A 46 7.43 5.87 4.23
C THR A 46 8.02 5.08 3.06
N CYS A 47 9.15 4.43 3.30
CA CYS A 47 9.78 3.49 2.37
C CYS A 47 9.78 2.07 2.96
N CYS A 48 9.62 1.07 2.10
CA CYS A 48 9.62 -0.34 2.47
C CYS A 48 11.06 -0.88 2.51
N SER A 49 11.59 -1.16 3.69
CA SER A 49 12.96 -1.67 3.87
C SER A 49 13.10 -3.19 3.69
N SER A 50 11.99 -3.94 3.74
CA SER A 50 11.98 -5.40 3.63
C SER A 50 12.16 -5.89 2.20
N ILE A 51 11.74 -5.10 1.20
CA ILE A 51 11.87 -5.43 -0.21
C ILE A 51 13.20 -4.87 -0.73
N LYS A 52 14.10 -5.77 -1.13
CA LYS A 52 15.47 -5.45 -1.58
C LYS A 52 15.84 -6.07 -2.92
N THR A 53 14.85 -6.42 -3.73
CA THR A 53 15.06 -7.00 -5.07
C THR A 53 15.65 -6.00 -6.07
N SER A 54 15.54 -4.69 -5.78
CA SER A 54 16.19 -3.59 -6.49
C SER A 54 17.00 -2.75 -5.49
N ASP A 55 17.93 -1.97 -6.03
CA ASP A 55 18.64 -0.86 -5.41
C ASP A 55 17.69 0.23 -4.88
N HIS A 56 16.53 0.42 -5.52
CA HIS A 56 15.48 1.30 -5.04
C HIS A 56 14.60 0.64 -3.98
N ARG A 57 14.12 1.45 -3.02
CA ARG A 57 13.15 1.01 -2.00
C ARG A 57 11.76 1.50 -2.38
N PRO A 58 10.72 0.64 -2.37
CA PRO A 58 9.37 1.08 -2.67
C PRO A 58 8.92 2.17 -1.69
N VAL A 59 8.50 3.32 -2.23
CA VAL A 59 7.94 4.42 -1.43
C VAL A 59 6.42 4.30 -1.42
N ILE A 60 5.82 4.42 -0.24
CA ILE A 60 4.38 4.26 -0.02
C ILE A 60 3.85 5.45 0.77
N SER A 61 2.70 5.96 0.33
CA SER A 61 1.97 7.00 1.05
C SER A 61 0.50 6.62 1.21
N VAL A 62 -0.06 6.87 2.38
CA VAL A 62 -1.48 6.64 2.70
C VAL A 62 -2.13 7.99 2.91
N PHE A 63 -3.23 8.24 2.20
CA PHE A 63 -3.98 9.49 2.25
C PHE A 63 -5.40 9.26 2.71
N GLN A 64 -5.89 10.16 3.54
CA GLN A 64 -7.32 10.35 3.78
C GLN A 64 -7.80 11.47 2.86
N VAL A 65 -8.77 11.16 2.00
CA VAL A 65 -9.30 12.10 0.99
C VAL A 65 -10.79 12.32 1.24
N LYS A 66 -11.22 13.58 1.27
CA LYS A 66 -12.63 13.95 1.34
C LYS A 66 -13.30 13.72 -0.02
N LEU A 67 -14.38 12.94 -0.03
CA LEU A 67 -15.21 12.72 -1.21
C LEU A 67 -16.53 13.51 -1.08
N ARG A 68 -17.03 14.01 -2.21
CA ARG A 68 -18.30 14.71 -2.31
C ARG A 68 -19.24 13.91 -3.22
N PRO A 69 -20.56 13.86 -2.93
CA PRO A 69 -21.52 13.19 -3.80
C PRO A 69 -21.45 13.68 -5.24
N GLY A 70 -21.50 12.76 -6.20
CA GLY A 70 -21.53 13.03 -7.64
C GLY A 70 -22.94 12.89 -8.23
N ARG A 71 -23.03 12.90 -9.56
CA ARG A 71 -24.23 12.57 -10.33
C ARG A 71 -23.91 11.47 -11.33
N ASP A 72 -24.90 10.68 -11.74
CA ASP A 72 -24.73 9.54 -12.65
C ASP A 72 -24.72 9.92 -14.14
N ASN A 73 -24.69 11.21 -14.45
CA ASN A 73 -24.68 11.73 -15.82
C ASN A 73 -23.28 11.71 -16.47
N ILE A 74 -22.34 10.96 -15.90
CA ILE A 74 -20.97 10.79 -16.38
C ILE A 74 -20.73 9.31 -16.75
N PRO A 75 -19.82 8.99 -17.67
CA PRO A 75 -19.50 7.60 -17.97
C PRO A 75 -19.06 6.86 -16.71
N LEU A 76 -19.82 5.84 -16.33
CA LEU A 76 -19.60 5.07 -15.11
C LEU A 76 -18.63 3.92 -15.38
N GLY A 77 -17.82 3.61 -14.38
CA GLY A 77 -17.04 2.37 -14.36
C GLY A 77 -17.94 1.14 -14.33
N ALA A 78 -19.16 1.20 -13.77
CA ALA A 78 -20.19 0.16 -13.82
C ALA A 78 -19.70 -1.29 -13.57
N GLY A 79 -18.75 -1.48 -12.64
CA GLY A 79 -18.16 -2.79 -12.35
C GLY A 79 -17.16 -3.29 -13.39
N GLN A 80 -16.64 -2.43 -14.25
CA GLN A 80 -15.52 -2.73 -15.14
C GLN A 80 -14.23 -2.85 -14.33
N PHE A 81 -13.62 -4.02 -14.39
CA PHE A 81 -12.30 -4.32 -13.86
C PHE A 81 -11.71 -5.51 -14.62
N ASP A 82 -10.40 -5.75 -14.47
CA ASP A 82 -9.77 -6.93 -15.06
C ASP A 82 -10.20 -8.21 -14.31
N ARG A 83 -11.21 -8.89 -14.87
CA ARG A 83 -11.73 -10.15 -14.33
C ARG A 83 -10.70 -11.28 -14.39
N GLY A 84 -9.83 -11.30 -15.40
CA GLY A 84 -8.80 -12.33 -15.54
C GLY A 84 -7.80 -12.27 -14.39
N LEU A 85 -7.31 -11.07 -14.09
CA LEU A 85 -6.41 -10.82 -12.96
C LEU A 85 -7.07 -11.16 -11.61
N TYR A 86 -8.35 -10.82 -11.45
CA TYR A 86 -9.10 -11.15 -10.23
C TYR A 86 -9.18 -12.66 -9.98
N LEU A 87 -9.53 -13.45 -11.01
CA LEU A 87 -9.59 -14.90 -10.93
C LEU A 87 -8.22 -15.53 -10.68
N GLU A 88 -7.18 -15.05 -11.35
CA GLU A 88 -5.80 -15.51 -11.11
C GLU A 88 -5.35 -15.21 -9.67
N GLY A 89 -5.72 -14.06 -9.12
CA GLY A 89 -5.48 -13.72 -7.72
C GLY A 89 -6.18 -14.66 -6.74
N ILE A 90 -7.41 -15.10 -7.03
CA ILE A 90 -8.11 -16.12 -6.24
C ILE A 90 -7.40 -17.47 -6.36
N ARG A 91 -7.13 -17.92 -7.59
CA ARG A 91 -6.46 -19.19 -7.87
C ARG A 91 -5.14 -19.32 -7.10
N ARG A 92 -4.26 -18.30 -7.21
CA ARG A 92 -2.94 -18.29 -6.54
C ARG A 92 -3.03 -18.31 -5.02
N ARG A 93 -4.06 -17.68 -4.42
CA ARG A 93 -4.29 -17.70 -2.97
C ARG A 93 -4.72 -19.08 -2.49
N ILE A 94 -5.68 -19.70 -3.18
CA ILE A 94 -6.15 -21.06 -2.85
C ILE A 94 -5.00 -22.06 -2.97
N THR A 95 -4.26 -22.06 -4.08
CA THR A 95 -3.15 -23.00 -4.28
C THR A 95 -2.05 -22.84 -3.21
N ARG A 96 -1.74 -21.61 -2.80
CA ARG A 96 -0.74 -21.36 -1.74
C ARG A 96 -1.20 -21.91 -0.39
N GLU A 97 -2.48 -21.73 -0.07
CA GLU A 97 -3.07 -22.22 1.18
C GLU A 97 -3.15 -23.75 1.20
N LEU A 98 -3.55 -24.39 0.10
CA LEU A 98 -3.55 -25.85 -0.03
C LEU A 98 -2.15 -26.43 0.15
N LYS A 99 -1.14 -25.87 -0.54
CA LYS A 99 0.26 -26.29 -0.36
C LYS A 99 0.75 -26.13 1.07
N ARG A 100 0.35 -25.04 1.75
CA ARG A 100 0.70 -24.83 3.18
C ARG A 100 0.08 -25.91 4.06
N ARG A 101 -1.17 -26.30 3.82
CA ARG A 101 -1.86 -27.37 4.56
C ARG A 101 -1.26 -28.74 4.30
N GLU A 102 -0.91 -29.05 3.05
CA GLU A 102 -0.22 -30.30 2.70
C GLU A 102 1.15 -30.40 3.38
N ALA A 103 1.93 -29.31 3.39
CA ALA A 103 3.20 -29.25 4.11
C ALA A 103 3.03 -29.49 5.62
N MET A 104 1.97 -28.96 6.24
CA MET A 104 1.67 -29.22 7.66
C MET A 104 1.15 -30.63 7.93
N LYS A 105 0.55 -31.31 6.94
CA LYS A 105 0.07 -32.69 7.05
C LYS A 105 1.21 -33.72 6.95
N GLY A 106 2.35 -33.34 6.37
CA GLY A 106 3.56 -34.18 6.35
C GLY A 106 4.27 -34.31 7.70
N GLU A 107 4.01 -33.40 8.65
CA GLU A 107 4.61 -33.38 10.00
C GLU A 107 3.77 -34.15 11.05
N SER A 108 2.65 -34.79 10.66
CA SER A 108 1.75 -35.49 11.58
C SER A 108 1.77 -37.01 11.42
N THR A 109 2.95 -37.60 11.16
CA THR A 109 3.15 -39.05 11.23
C THR A 109 3.96 -39.39 12.47
N SER A 110 3.50 -38.96 13.65
CA SER A 110 3.96 -39.53 14.91
C SER A 110 3.37 -40.94 15.02
N THR A 111 4.22 -41.97 14.98
CA THR A 111 3.89 -43.38 15.24
C THR A 111 3.46 -43.68 16.68
N ILE A 112 3.29 -42.65 17.52
CA ILE A 112 2.91 -42.76 18.92
C ILE A 112 1.38 -42.69 18.97
N CYS A 113 0.75 -43.87 18.99
CA CYS A 113 -0.62 -44.22 19.41
C CYS A 113 -1.26 -45.24 18.45
N THR A 114 -0.69 -46.44 18.35
CA THR A 114 -1.49 -47.65 18.08
C THR A 114 -1.92 -48.22 19.44
N ILE A 115 -3.14 -47.94 19.87
CA ILE A 115 -3.74 -48.60 21.04
C ILE A 115 -4.32 -49.94 20.58
N SER A 116 -3.96 -50.97 21.33
CA SER A 116 -4.31 -52.39 21.17
C SER A 116 -5.77 -52.69 21.49
#